data_AF-A0A0J1FHB1-F1
#
_entry.id   AF-A0A0J1FHB1-F1
#
_cell.length_a   1.000
_cell.length_b   1.000
_cell.length_c   1.000
_cell.angle_alpha   90.00
_cell.angle_beta   90.00
_cell.angle_gamma   90.00
#
_symmetry.space_group_name_H-M   'P 1'
#
loop_
_entity.id
_entity.type
_entity.pdbx_description
1 polymer ?
#
loop_
_entity_poly.entity_id
_entity_poly.type
_entity_poly.pdbx_seq_one_letter_code
_entity_poly.pdbx_strand_id
1 'polypeptide(L)'
;MLIAGYNTASKEEKEKYDKEKLSRAAGVMLLFVTIAYILMAYYHNLYAIIGFVFFVGIDIVVAGVYVRKKCQKTISEEEKKGSSHVIIGICFTAFFVLLVSIPLYFYSRPPVYRISGKTFSISTEYGKTVNLSDIKRVQLKNDLPKGLKKVLGINMGTILKGHFTSKNGDLTVYINTAHPPFIFLSTTSGLIIINDRTKTDTQSLYNQLETKINH
;
A
#
# COMPACT_ATOMS: atom_id res chain seq x y z
N MET A 1 24.98 19.19 4.47
CA MET A 1 23.90 18.21 4.72
C MET A 1 23.48 18.32 6.17
N LEU A 2 22.17 18.39 6.45
CA LEU A 2 21.66 18.36 7.82
C LEU A 2 21.47 16.89 8.23
N ILE A 3 22.17 16.45 9.28
CA ILE A 3 22.01 15.10 9.83
C ILE A 3 21.38 15.27 11.21
N ALA A 4 20.13 14.83 11.35
CA ALA A 4 19.42 14.84 12.63
C ALA A 4 20.21 14.01 13.67
N GLY A 5 20.25 14.48 14.92
CA GLY A 5 21.11 13.91 15.95
C GLY A 5 22.53 14.50 15.91
N TYR A 6 23.24 14.43 14.78
CA TYR A 6 24.59 15.02 14.69
C TYR A 6 24.56 16.55 14.81
N ASN A 7 23.63 17.23 14.16
CA ASN A 7 23.57 18.69 14.20
C ASN A 7 23.23 19.26 15.58
N THR A 8 22.38 18.55 16.33
CA THR A 8 21.91 18.92 17.67
C THR A 8 22.82 18.42 18.78
N ALA A 9 23.77 17.54 18.47
CA ALA A 9 24.74 17.01 19.42
C ALA A 9 25.67 18.10 19.98
N SER A 10 26.17 17.85 21.19
CA SER A 10 27.19 18.68 21.82
C SER A 10 28.50 18.67 21.00
N LYS A 11 29.41 19.61 21.27
CA LYS A 11 30.71 19.64 20.59
C LYS A 11 31.51 18.34 20.83
N GLU A 12 31.52 17.87 22.07
CA GLU A 12 32.18 16.62 22.47
C GLU A 12 31.61 15.39 21.75
N GLU A 13 30.29 15.30 21.62
CA GLU A 13 29.65 14.20 20.88
C GLU A 13 29.93 14.26 19.38
N LYS A 14 29.99 15.46 18.78
CA LYS A 14 30.34 15.64 17.36
C LYS A 14 31.76 15.18 17.06
N GLU A 15 32.69 15.38 18.00
CA GLU A 15 34.10 15.01 17.82
C GLU A 15 34.31 13.50 17.72
N LYS A 16 33.39 12.69 18.28
CA LYS A 16 33.38 11.22 18.18
C LYS A 16 33.17 10.71 16.75
N TYR A 17 32.75 11.56 15.81
CA TYR A 17 32.46 11.18 14.43
C TYR A 17 33.41 11.85 13.42
N ASP A 18 33.73 11.11 12.36
CA ASP A 18 34.32 11.63 11.13
C ASP A 18 33.22 12.30 10.30
N LYS A 19 33.19 13.63 10.33
CA LYS A 19 32.15 14.44 9.67
C LYS A 19 32.07 14.20 8.17
N GLU A 20 33.21 14.02 7.50
CA GLU A 20 33.25 13.84 6.05
C GLU A 20 32.70 12.47 5.66
N LYS A 21 33.16 11.40 6.33
CA LYS A 21 32.62 10.05 6.08
C LYS A 21 31.14 9.97 6.41
N LEU A 22 30.71 10.57 7.51
CA LEU A 22 29.31 10.59 7.91
C LEU A 22 28.45 11.34 6.88
N SER A 23 28.91 12.50 6.40
CA SER A 23 28.19 13.28 5.38
C SER A 23 28.11 12.55 4.05
N ARG A 24 29.21 11.89 3.64
CA ARG A 24 29.24 11.06 2.43
C ARG A 24 28.29 9.87 2.54
N ALA A 25 28.33 9.15 3.66
CA ALA A 25 27.46 8.01 3.90
C ALA A 25 26.00 8.42 3.78
N ALA A 26 25.62 9.51 4.46
CA ALA A 26 24.26 9.98 4.47
C ALA A 26 23.78 10.48 3.08
N GLY A 27 24.67 11.10 2.29
CA GLY A 27 24.37 11.43 0.89
C GLY A 27 24.16 10.19 0.00
N VAL A 28 24.96 9.14 0.17
CA VAL A 28 24.82 7.87 -0.58
C VAL A 28 23.52 7.15 -0.22
N MET A 29 23.15 7.10 1.07
CA MET A 29 21.86 6.53 1.49
C MET A 29 20.68 7.25 0.82
N LEU A 30 20.68 8.60 0.85
CA LEU A 30 19.64 9.39 0.21
C LEU A 30 19.57 9.13 -1.30
N LEU A 31 20.70 8.92 -1.96
CA LEU A 31 20.73 8.54 -3.37
C LEU A 31 20.06 7.18 -3.59
N PHE A 32 20.34 6.17 -2.76
CA PHE A 32 19.68 4.87 -2.84
C PHE A 32 18.17 4.96 -2.63
N VAL A 33 17.72 5.70 -1.61
CA VAL A 33 16.28 5.95 -1.37
C VAL A 33 15.64 6.65 -2.57
N THR A 34 16.33 7.61 -3.19
CA THR A 34 15.84 8.32 -4.37
C THR A 34 15.67 7.38 -5.57
N ILE A 35 16.66 6.53 -5.84
CA ILE A 35 16.58 5.53 -6.91
C ILE A 35 15.43 4.56 -6.65
N ALA A 36 15.30 4.05 -5.42
CA ALA A 36 14.21 3.16 -5.04
C ALA A 36 12.83 3.82 -5.19
N TYR A 37 12.71 5.11 -4.85
CA TYR A 37 11.48 5.87 -5.04
C TYR A 37 11.11 6.01 -6.53
N ILE A 38 12.09 6.31 -7.40
CA ILE A 38 11.86 6.39 -8.84
C ILE A 38 11.38 5.03 -9.39
N LEU A 39 12.00 3.92 -8.97
CA LEU A 39 11.56 2.58 -9.35
C LEU A 39 10.14 2.28 -8.88
N MET A 40 9.83 2.62 -7.62
CA MET A 40 8.48 2.46 -7.08
C MET A 40 7.44 3.26 -7.87
N ALA A 41 7.76 4.52 -8.21
CA ALA A 41 6.90 5.40 -8.99
C ALA A 41 6.69 4.87 -10.42
N TYR A 42 7.72 4.29 -11.03
CA TYR A 42 7.66 3.70 -12.37
C TYR A 42 6.72 2.49 -12.44
N TYR A 43 6.81 1.56 -11.48
CA TYR A 43 6.01 0.34 -11.50
C TYR A 43 4.54 0.52 -11.06
N HIS A 44 4.25 1.56 -10.28
CA HIS A 44 2.91 1.97 -9.84
C HIS A 44 2.00 0.81 -9.36
N ASN A 45 2.58 -0.18 -8.68
CA ASN A 45 1.83 -1.32 -8.14
C ASN A 45 2.16 -1.55 -6.67
N LEU A 46 1.29 -2.29 -6.00
CA LEU A 46 1.40 -2.58 -4.57
C LEU A 46 2.74 -3.22 -4.19
N TYR A 47 3.22 -4.20 -4.97
CA TYR A 47 4.45 -4.90 -4.65
C TYR A 47 5.66 -3.97 -4.71
N ALA A 48 5.64 -2.98 -5.60
CA ALA A 48 6.64 -1.93 -5.65
C ALA A 48 6.62 -1.05 -4.40
N ILE A 49 5.44 -0.68 -3.89
CA ILE A 49 5.28 0.09 -2.64
C ILE A 49 5.80 -0.71 -1.44
N ILE A 50 5.38 -1.98 -1.31
CA ILE A 50 5.85 -2.87 -0.24
C ILE A 50 7.38 -3.00 -0.34
N GLY A 51 7.90 -3.33 -1.53
CA GLY A 51 9.33 -3.45 -1.77
C GLY A 51 10.12 -2.19 -1.40
N PHE A 52 9.59 -1.00 -1.70
CA PHE A 52 10.17 0.28 -1.30
C PHE A 52 10.24 0.44 0.22
N VAL A 53 9.16 0.14 0.95
CA VAL A 53 9.15 0.21 2.43
C VAL A 53 10.19 -0.73 3.05
N PHE A 54 10.28 -1.97 2.55
CA PHE A 54 11.30 -2.91 3.00
C PHE A 54 12.71 -2.44 2.66
N PHE A 55 12.92 -1.92 1.45
CA PHE A 55 14.22 -1.38 1.02
C PHE A 55 14.68 -0.24 1.92
N VAL A 56 13.81 0.74 2.21
CA VAL A 56 14.13 1.85 3.12
C VAL A 56 14.45 1.33 4.52
N GLY A 57 13.72 0.35 5.03
CA GLY A 57 14.01 -0.28 6.31
C GLY A 57 15.40 -0.95 6.35
N ILE A 58 15.76 -1.68 5.29
CA ILE A 58 17.07 -2.32 5.16
C ILE A 58 18.18 -1.26 5.03
N ASP A 59 17.97 -0.23 4.21
CA ASP A 59 18.93 0.86 4.01
C ASP A 59 19.25 1.57 5.34
N ILE A 60 18.22 1.86 6.16
CA ILE A 60 18.41 2.43 7.51
C ILE A 60 19.26 1.51 8.41
N VAL A 61 19.03 0.20 8.38
CA VAL A 61 19.81 -0.76 9.17
C VAL A 61 21.26 -0.82 8.69
N VAL A 62 21.48 -0.93 7.38
CA VAL A 62 22.83 -0.97 6.77
C VAL A 62 23.58 0.32 7.06
N ALA A 63 22.92 1.46 6.93
CA ALA A 63 23.41 2.78 7.27
C ALA A 63 23.87 2.87 8.73
N GLY A 64 23.02 2.45 9.67
CA GLY A 64 23.35 2.44 11.09
C GLY A 64 24.60 1.60 11.41
N VAL A 65 24.69 0.41 10.80
CA VAL A 65 25.87 -0.47 10.93
C VAL A 65 27.12 0.17 10.31
N TYR A 66 27.00 0.78 9.13
CA TYR A 66 28.11 1.45 8.45
C TYR A 66 28.63 2.64 9.26
N VAL A 67 27.74 3.51 9.73
CA VAL A 67 28.08 4.68 10.55
C VAL A 67 28.82 4.25 11.81
N ARG A 68 28.32 3.23 12.52
CA ARG A 68 28.97 2.69 13.71
C ARG A 68 30.36 2.12 13.41
N LYS A 69 30.53 1.38 12.32
CA LYS A 69 31.80 0.70 12.00
C LYS A 69 32.85 1.63 11.37
N LYS A 70 32.44 2.66 10.62
CA LYS A 70 33.33 3.42 9.73
C LYS A 70 33.33 4.92 9.97
N CYS A 71 32.28 5.48 10.57
CA CYS A 71 32.16 6.92 10.79
C CYS A 71 32.44 7.33 12.25
N GLN A 72 32.31 6.42 13.21
CA GLN A 72 32.79 6.67 14.58
C GLN A 72 34.32 6.54 14.63
N LYS A 73 34.98 7.53 15.25
CA LYS A 73 36.40 7.44 15.59
C LYS A 73 36.56 6.44 16.75
N THR A 74 37.62 5.65 16.74
CA THR A 74 37.83 4.54 17.68
C THR A 74 37.74 5.02 19.14
N ILE A 75 36.74 4.56 19.87
CA ILE A 75 36.68 4.62 21.34
C ILE A 75 37.16 3.26 21.88
N SER A 76 37.71 3.24 23.10
CA SER A 76 38.31 2.07 23.75
C SER A 76 37.41 0.82 23.69
N GLU A 77 38.03 -0.35 23.65
CA GLU A 77 37.32 -1.64 23.48
C GLU A 77 36.35 -1.96 24.63
N GLU A 78 36.48 -1.31 25.79
CA GLU A 78 35.61 -1.46 26.95
C GLU A 78 34.19 -0.87 26.75
N GLU A 79 34.03 0.15 25.89
CA GLU A 79 32.70 0.72 25.54
C GLU A 79 31.97 -0.09 24.44
N LYS A 80 32.62 -1.09 23.82
CA LYS A 80 32.01 -1.95 22.77
C LYS A 80 31.08 -3.02 23.32
N LYS A 81 30.90 -3.13 24.64
CA LYS A 81 30.12 -4.20 25.29
C LYS A 81 28.63 -4.11 24.91
N GLY A 82 28.20 -5.06 24.06
CA GLY A 82 26.80 -5.49 23.85
C GLY A 82 25.78 -4.38 23.61
N SER A 83 25.74 -3.84 22.39
CA SER A 83 24.87 -2.73 22.00
C SER A 83 23.37 -3.09 21.98
N SER A 84 22.74 -3.08 23.15
CA SER A 84 21.28 -3.16 23.29
C SER A 84 20.58 -2.11 22.40
N HIS A 85 21.14 -0.89 22.29
CA HIS A 85 20.57 0.19 21.49
C HIS A 85 20.54 -0.07 19.97
N VAL A 86 21.52 -0.77 19.39
CA VAL A 86 21.48 -1.12 17.95
C VAL A 86 20.43 -2.19 17.70
N ILE A 87 20.33 -3.19 18.58
CA ILE A 87 19.30 -4.23 18.47
C ILE A 87 17.90 -3.61 18.62
N ILE A 88 17.72 -2.71 19.60
CA ILE A 88 16.47 -1.95 19.78
C ILE A 88 16.12 -1.16 18.51
N GLY A 89 17.10 -0.46 17.91
CA GLY A 89 16.89 0.30 16.67
C GLY A 89 16.49 -0.58 15.48
N ILE A 90 17.10 -1.76 15.33
CA ILE A 90 16.73 -2.74 14.30
C ILE A 90 15.31 -3.27 14.56
N CYS A 91 15.00 -3.68 15.79
CA CYS A 91 13.67 -4.17 16.15
C CYS A 91 12.59 -3.12 15.93
N PHE A 92 12.87 -1.86 16.27
CA PHE A 92 11.98 -0.73 16.02
C PHE A 92 11.77 -0.54 14.51
N THR A 93 12.85 -0.49 13.73
CA THR A 93 12.75 -0.36 12.26
C THR A 93 11.93 -1.51 11.65
N ALA A 94 12.20 -2.75 12.06
CA ALA A 94 11.44 -3.92 11.61
C ALA A 94 9.96 -3.82 12.00
N PHE A 95 9.66 -3.39 13.22
CA PHE A 95 8.29 -3.15 13.68
C PHE A 95 7.58 -2.12 12.79
N PHE A 96 8.22 -1.00 12.45
CA PHE A 96 7.62 0.01 11.56
C PHE A 96 7.41 -0.51 10.13
N VAL A 97 8.37 -1.25 9.59
CA VAL A 97 8.22 -1.89 8.27
C VAL A 97 7.00 -2.81 8.26
N LEU A 98 6.83 -3.64 9.29
CA LEU A 98 5.69 -4.54 9.43
C LEU A 98 4.37 -3.78 9.69
N LEU A 99 4.41 -2.75 10.53
CA LEU A 99 3.26 -1.89 10.85
C LEU A 99 2.67 -1.24 9.60
N VAL A 100 3.50 -0.88 8.62
CA VAL A 100 3.05 -0.33 7.33
C VAL A 100 2.67 -1.43 6.34
N SER A 101 3.49 -2.48 6.23
CA SER A 101 3.33 -3.51 5.19
C SER A 101 2.13 -4.43 5.43
N ILE A 102 1.84 -4.80 6.68
CA ILE A 102 0.74 -5.72 7.00
C ILE A 102 -0.62 -5.12 6.63
N PRO A 103 -1.01 -3.91 7.10
CA PRO A 103 -2.27 -3.30 6.70
C PRO A 103 -2.35 -3.14 5.19
N LEU A 104 -1.27 -2.71 4.53
CA LEU A 104 -1.23 -2.53 3.08
C LEU A 104 -1.56 -3.83 2.32
N TYR A 105 -1.04 -4.96 2.80
CA TYR A 105 -1.37 -6.29 2.27
C TYR A 105 -2.83 -6.71 2.51
N PHE A 106 -3.42 -6.37 3.66
CA PHE A 106 -4.83 -6.63 3.89
C PHE A 106 -5.72 -5.75 3.00
N TYR A 107 -5.41 -4.46 2.89
CA TYR A 107 -6.11 -3.51 2.02
C TYR A 107 -6.09 -3.91 0.55
N SER A 108 -5.07 -4.64 0.10
CA SER A 108 -4.98 -5.10 -1.29
C SER A 108 -5.80 -6.35 -1.58
N ARG A 109 -6.36 -7.02 -0.58
CA ARG A 109 -7.13 -8.24 -0.82
C ARG A 109 -8.38 -7.94 -1.65
N PRO A 110 -8.78 -8.83 -2.56
CA PRO A 110 -10.03 -8.69 -3.29
C PRO A 110 -11.21 -8.71 -2.30
N PRO A 111 -12.31 -8.00 -2.61
CA PRO A 111 -13.54 -8.11 -1.84
C PRO A 111 -14.04 -9.56 -1.78
N VAL A 112 -14.68 -9.93 -0.68
CA VAL A 112 -15.39 -11.21 -0.57
C VAL A 112 -16.87 -10.96 -0.80
N TYR A 113 -17.43 -11.65 -1.79
CA TYR A 113 -18.83 -11.53 -2.17
C TYR A 113 -19.65 -12.64 -1.52
N ARG A 114 -20.79 -12.28 -0.93
CA ARG A 114 -21.74 -13.26 -0.36
C ARG A 114 -23.17 -12.88 -0.72
N ILE A 115 -23.91 -13.83 -1.27
CA ILE A 115 -25.35 -13.71 -1.49
C ILE A 115 -26.05 -14.54 -0.42
N SER A 116 -26.83 -13.90 0.44
CA SER A 116 -27.57 -14.55 1.52
C SER A 116 -29.02 -14.09 1.52
N GLY A 117 -29.94 -15.01 1.21
CA GLY A 117 -31.37 -14.73 1.08
C GLY A 117 -31.63 -13.62 0.05
N LYS A 118 -32.07 -12.45 0.53
CA LYS A 118 -32.43 -11.27 -0.27
C LYS A 118 -31.31 -10.23 -0.36
N THR A 119 -30.12 -10.52 0.16
CA THR A 119 -29.03 -9.55 0.28
C THR A 119 -27.78 -10.00 -0.45
N PHE A 120 -27.08 -9.02 -1.03
CA PHE A 120 -25.76 -9.16 -1.63
C PHE A 120 -24.76 -8.33 -0.81
N SER A 121 -23.82 -8.99 -0.15
CA SER A 121 -22.80 -8.37 0.67
C SER A 121 -21.46 -8.31 -0.05
N ILE A 122 -20.86 -7.12 -0.07
CA ILE A 122 -19.52 -6.84 -0.57
C ILE A 122 -18.63 -6.59 0.64
N SER A 123 -17.91 -7.62 1.08
CA SER A 123 -17.07 -7.57 2.27
C SER A 123 -15.65 -7.13 1.92
N THR A 124 -15.34 -5.86 2.20
CA THR A 124 -14.03 -5.23 2.07
C THR A 124 -14.05 -3.94 2.89
N GLU A 125 -12.92 -3.26 2.98
CA GLU A 125 -12.87 -1.88 3.48
C GLU A 125 -13.74 -0.99 2.60
N TYR A 126 -14.60 -0.16 3.22
CA TYR A 126 -15.68 0.57 2.52
C TYR A 126 -16.76 -0.32 1.88
N GLY A 127 -16.81 -1.61 2.25
CA GLY A 127 -17.81 -2.56 1.79
C GLY A 127 -19.23 -2.16 2.19
N LYS A 128 -20.22 -2.74 1.50
CA LYS A 128 -21.64 -2.50 1.73
C LYS A 128 -22.47 -3.74 1.48
N THR A 129 -23.65 -3.76 2.06
CA THR A 129 -24.69 -4.73 1.75
C THR A 129 -25.79 -4.06 0.92
N VAL A 130 -26.26 -4.74 -0.11
CA VAL A 130 -27.28 -4.27 -1.06
C VAL A 130 -28.43 -5.27 -1.05
N ASN A 131 -29.68 -4.79 -0.98
CA ASN A 131 -30.81 -5.69 -1.20
C ASN A 131 -30.88 -6.05 -2.68
N LEU A 132 -31.12 -7.32 -2.99
CA LEU A 132 -31.25 -7.76 -4.38
C LEU A 132 -32.40 -7.03 -5.10
N SER A 133 -33.46 -6.68 -4.38
CA SER A 133 -34.58 -5.87 -4.89
C SER A 133 -34.20 -4.44 -5.29
N ASP A 134 -33.10 -3.90 -4.75
CA ASP A 134 -32.60 -2.57 -5.12
C ASP A 134 -31.81 -2.59 -6.43
N ILE A 135 -31.43 -3.77 -6.93
CA ILE A 135 -30.64 -3.93 -8.15
C ILE A 135 -31.60 -3.99 -9.35
N LYS A 136 -31.59 -2.92 -10.16
CA LYS A 136 -32.47 -2.77 -11.33
C LYS A 136 -31.92 -3.43 -12.59
N ARG A 137 -30.59 -3.52 -12.70
CA ARG A 137 -29.90 -4.06 -13.87
C ARG A 137 -28.51 -4.55 -13.50
N VAL A 138 -28.14 -5.70 -14.03
CA VAL A 138 -26.77 -6.25 -13.99
C VAL A 138 -26.24 -6.30 -15.42
N GLN A 139 -25.00 -5.90 -15.64
CA GLN A 139 -24.34 -6.03 -16.94
C GLN A 139 -22.89 -6.46 -16.75
N LEU A 140 -22.40 -7.34 -17.61
CA LEU A 140 -21.00 -7.69 -17.68
C LEU A 140 -20.33 -6.90 -18.82
N LYS A 141 -19.26 -6.17 -18.53
CA LYS A 141 -18.53 -5.35 -19.51
C LYS A 141 -17.04 -5.50 -19.33
N ASN A 142 -16.27 -5.39 -20.41
CA ASN A 142 -14.80 -5.41 -20.33
C ASN A 142 -14.18 -4.04 -20.05
N ASP A 143 -14.94 -2.96 -20.27
CA ASP A 143 -14.44 -1.59 -20.17
C ASP A 143 -15.07 -0.84 -18.98
N LEU A 144 -14.28 0.05 -18.39
CA LEU A 144 -14.70 0.96 -17.32
C LEU A 144 -15.18 2.30 -17.87
N PRO A 145 -16.00 3.07 -17.13
CA PRO A 145 -16.34 4.43 -17.51
C PRO A 145 -15.08 5.30 -17.69
N LYS A 146 -15.12 6.23 -18.64
CA LYS A 146 -13.99 7.14 -18.85
C LYS A 146 -13.91 8.17 -17.72
N GLY A 147 -12.67 8.52 -17.36
CA GLY A 147 -12.40 9.58 -16.39
C GLY A 147 -12.71 9.23 -14.94
N LEU A 148 -12.55 7.96 -14.55
CA LEU A 148 -12.64 7.55 -13.15
C LEU A 148 -11.65 8.37 -12.29
N LYS A 149 -12.18 9.06 -11.28
CA LYS A 149 -11.40 9.79 -10.28
C LYS A 149 -11.87 9.40 -8.89
N LYS A 150 -10.92 9.13 -8.00
CA LYS A 150 -11.22 8.79 -6.60
C LYS A 150 -11.80 10.00 -5.88
N VAL A 151 -12.92 9.81 -5.20
CA VAL A 151 -13.50 10.79 -4.25
C VAL A 151 -13.15 10.37 -2.83
N LEU A 152 -13.47 9.13 -2.45
CA LEU A 152 -13.16 8.56 -1.13
C LEU A 152 -12.85 7.07 -1.24
N GLY A 153 -11.77 6.62 -0.61
CA GLY A 153 -11.40 5.21 -0.55
C GLY A 153 -9.96 4.94 -1.01
N ILE A 154 -9.77 3.79 -1.65
CA ILE A 154 -8.47 3.25 -2.04
C ILE A 154 -8.32 3.36 -3.56
N ASN A 155 -7.20 3.93 -4.00
CA ASN A 155 -6.72 3.89 -5.38
C ASN A 155 -5.23 3.52 -5.32
N MET A 156 -4.93 2.25 -5.56
CA MET A 156 -3.59 1.70 -5.40
C MET A 156 -3.23 0.86 -6.62
N GLY A 157 -2.62 1.50 -7.61
CA GLY A 157 -2.35 0.88 -8.90
C GLY A 157 -3.66 0.44 -9.56
N THR A 158 -3.85 -0.87 -9.70
CA THR A 158 -5.03 -1.44 -10.33
C THR A 158 -6.19 -1.68 -9.36
N ILE A 159 -5.97 -1.57 -8.05
CA ILE A 159 -6.99 -1.84 -7.03
C ILE A 159 -7.73 -0.54 -6.69
N LEU A 160 -9.03 -0.51 -7.01
CA LEU A 160 -9.92 0.61 -6.75
C LEU A 160 -11.06 0.16 -5.83
N LYS A 161 -11.19 0.80 -4.68
CA LYS A 161 -12.27 0.52 -3.71
C LYS A 161 -12.85 1.82 -3.15
N GLY A 162 -14.17 1.91 -3.08
CA GLY A 162 -14.88 3.04 -2.47
C GLY A 162 -15.60 3.93 -3.48
N HIS A 163 -15.74 5.21 -3.16
CA HIS A 163 -16.48 6.20 -3.95
C HIS A 163 -15.60 6.90 -4.98
N PHE A 164 -16.08 6.90 -6.21
CA PHE A 164 -15.42 7.47 -7.38
C PHE A 164 -16.43 8.32 -8.16
N THR A 165 -15.90 9.23 -8.96
CA THR A 165 -16.68 9.97 -9.94
C THR A 165 -16.18 9.65 -11.34
N SER A 166 -17.05 9.71 -12.33
CA SER A 166 -16.73 9.52 -13.75
C SER A 166 -17.39 10.60 -14.59
N LYS A 167 -17.12 10.63 -15.90
CA LYS A 167 -17.84 11.52 -16.82
C LYS A 167 -19.37 11.31 -16.80
N ASN A 168 -19.83 10.13 -16.38
CA ASN A 168 -21.24 9.75 -16.37
C ASN A 168 -21.89 9.88 -14.98
N GLY A 169 -21.19 10.51 -14.02
CA GLY A 169 -21.65 10.68 -12.64
C GLY A 169 -20.91 9.80 -11.64
N ASP A 170 -21.37 9.85 -10.40
CA ASP A 170 -20.77 9.19 -9.25
C ASP A 170 -21.10 7.69 -9.20
N LEU A 171 -20.14 6.92 -8.73
CA LEU A 171 -20.24 5.47 -8.63
C LEU A 171 -19.42 4.94 -7.45
N THR A 172 -19.76 3.74 -7.01
CA THR A 172 -18.93 2.97 -6.08
C THR A 172 -18.21 1.87 -6.85
N VAL A 173 -16.93 1.68 -6.59
CA VAL A 173 -16.14 0.61 -7.23
C VAL A 173 -15.55 -0.31 -6.18
N TYR A 174 -15.46 -1.59 -6.52
CA TYR A 174 -14.71 -2.61 -5.79
C TYR A 174 -14.04 -3.52 -6.82
N ILE A 175 -13.00 -3.00 -7.48
CA ILE A 175 -12.41 -3.63 -8.65
C ILE A 175 -10.89 -3.74 -8.59
N ASN A 176 -10.36 -4.74 -9.31
CA ASN A 176 -8.99 -4.77 -9.79
C ASN A 176 -8.98 -4.61 -11.32
N THR A 177 -8.50 -3.47 -11.81
CA THR A 177 -8.50 -3.12 -13.25
C THR A 177 -7.62 -4.04 -14.11
N ALA A 178 -6.71 -4.81 -13.51
CA ALA A 178 -5.90 -5.80 -14.21
C ALA A 178 -6.69 -7.06 -14.61
N HIS A 179 -7.90 -7.25 -14.10
CA HIS A 179 -8.66 -8.49 -14.24
C HIS A 179 -10.09 -8.27 -14.78
N PRO A 180 -10.26 -7.71 -15.99
CA PRO A 180 -11.57 -7.68 -16.64
C PRO A 180 -12.11 -9.12 -16.84
N PRO A 181 -13.45 -9.31 -16.92
CA PRO A 181 -14.50 -8.30 -17.03
C PRO A 181 -14.91 -7.65 -15.68
N PHE A 182 -15.86 -6.72 -15.76
CA PHE A 182 -16.46 -6.01 -14.63
C PHE A 182 -17.99 -6.14 -14.66
N ILE A 183 -18.58 -6.30 -13.49
CA ILE A 183 -20.02 -6.35 -13.28
C ILE A 183 -20.51 -4.96 -12.89
N PHE A 184 -21.46 -4.43 -13.66
CA PHE A 184 -22.13 -3.16 -13.42
C PHE A 184 -23.49 -3.43 -12.79
N LEU A 185 -23.66 -3.01 -11.55
CA LEU A 185 -24.89 -3.11 -10.77
C LEU A 185 -25.54 -1.73 -10.72
N SER A 186 -26.58 -1.53 -11.53
CA SER A 186 -27.39 -0.31 -11.45
C SER A 186 -28.40 -0.49 -10.32
N THR A 187 -28.19 0.22 -9.21
CA THR A 187 -29.08 0.15 -8.04
C THR A 187 -29.97 1.39 -7.93
N THR A 188 -30.96 1.35 -7.03
CA THR A 188 -31.74 2.54 -6.64
C THR A 188 -30.87 3.66 -6.05
N SER A 189 -29.72 3.33 -5.45
CA SER A 189 -28.80 4.28 -4.80
C SER A 189 -27.60 4.72 -5.68
N GLY A 190 -27.54 4.25 -6.93
CA GLY A 190 -26.45 4.56 -7.86
C GLY A 190 -25.78 3.33 -8.47
N LEU A 191 -24.72 3.57 -9.24
CA LEU A 191 -23.96 2.54 -9.93
C LEU A 191 -22.87 1.95 -9.01
N ILE A 192 -22.82 0.62 -8.93
CA ILE A 192 -21.74 -0.11 -8.28
C ILE A 192 -21.04 -0.95 -9.35
N ILE A 193 -19.71 -0.87 -9.42
CA ILE A 193 -18.90 -1.70 -10.33
C ILE A 193 -18.03 -2.63 -9.49
N ILE A 194 -18.07 -3.93 -9.79
CA ILE A 194 -17.32 -4.96 -9.06
C ILE A 194 -16.65 -5.93 -10.02
N ASN A 195 -15.57 -6.57 -9.60
CA ASN A 195 -15.07 -7.82 -10.17
C ASN A 195 -14.45 -8.66 -9.06
N ASP A 196 -14.24 -9.94 -9.35
CA ASP A 196 -13.59 -10.88 -8.45
C ASP A 196 -12.13 -11.13 -8.89
N ARG A 197 -11.45 -12.05 -8.19
CA ARG A 197 -10.03 -12.38 -8.36
C ARG A 197 -9.64 -12.71 -9.78
N THR A 198 -10.50 -13.45 -10.47
CA THR A 198 -10.26 -13.92 -11.82
C THR A 198 -11.46 -13.62 -12.71
N LYS A 199 -11.23 -13.71 -14.03
CA LYS A 199 -12.29 -13.65 -15.04
C LYS A 199 -13.38 -14.70 -14.77
N THR A 200 -12.98 -15.93 -14.43
CA THR A 200 -13.89 -17.04 -14.15
C THR A 200 -14.73 -16.78 -12.90
N ASP A 201 -14.11 -16.31 -11.82
CA ASP A 201 -14.81 -15.97 -10.58
C ASP A 201 -15.82 -14.83 -10.81
N THR A 202 -15.40 -13.82 -11.59
CA THR A 202 -16.27 -12.70 -11.95
C THR A 202 -17.47 -13.17 -12.79
N GLN A 203 -17.27 -14.05 -13.77
CA GLN A 203 -18.36 -14.60 -14.57
C GLN A 203 -19.31 -15.45 -13.71
N SER A 204 -18.77 -16.26 -12.80
CA SER A 204 -19.57 -17.04 -11.85
C SER A 204 -20.43 -16.15 -10.97
N LEU A 205 -19.85 -15.07 -10.43
CA LEU A 205 -20.57 -14.09 -9.62
C LEU A 205 -21.68 -13.38 -10.42
N TYR A 206 -21.39 -13.00 -11.66
CA TYR A 206 -22.38 -12.41 -12.57
C TYR A 206 -23.58 -13.34 -12.77
N ASN A 207 -23.34 -14.60 -13.12
CA ASN A 207 -24.40 -15.59 -13.36
C ASN A 207 -25.26 -15.82 -12.09
N GLN A 208 -24.63 -15.85 -10.91
CA GLN A 208 -25.34 -15.97 -9.64
C GLN A 208 -26.24 -14.77 -9.35
N LEU A 209 -25.75 -13.54 -9.61
CA LEU A 209 -26.53 -12.31 -9.42
C LEU A 209 -27.69 -12.24 -10.42
N GLU A 210 -27.44 -12.54 -11.70
CA GLU A 210 -28.47 -12.52 -12.75
C GLU A 210 -29.62 -13.49 -12.45
N THR A 211 -29.29 -14.72 -12.04
CA THR A 211 -30.28 -15.72 -11.62
C THR A 211 -31.12 -15.22 -10.45
N LYS A 212 -30.52 -14.54 -9.48
CA LYS A 212 -31.21 -14.08 -8.27
C LYS A 212 -32.05 -12.81 -8.45
N ILE A 213 -31.88 -12.09 -9.54
CA ILE A 213 -32.60 -10.85 -9.84
C ILE A 213 -33.76 -11.10 -10.81
N ASN A 214 -33.61 -12.08 -11.71
CA ASN A 214 -34.64 -12.46 -12.67
C ASN A 214 -35.67 -13.48 -12.13
N HIS A 215 -35.49 -13.96 -10.90
CA HIS A 215 -36.43 -14.80 -10.15
C HIS A 215 -37.08 -14.00 -9.02
#